data_AF-A0A354MSR0-F1
#
_entry.id   AF-A0A354MSR0-F1
#
_cell.length_a   1.000
_cell.length_b   1.000
_cell.length_c   1.000
_cell.angle_alpha   90.00
_cell.angle_beta   90.00
_cell.angle_gamma   90.00
#
_symmetry.space_group_name_H-M   'P 1'
#
loop_
_entity.id
_entity.type
_entity.pdbx_description
1 polymer ?
#
loop_
_entity_poly.entity_id
_entity_poly.type
_entity_poly.pdbx_seq_one_letter_code
_entity_poly.pdbx_strand_id
1 'polypeptide(L)'
;MEQLQKLIDEYVQWTQENRMAGKKIAIYLGLQVEQSPKHAAFYEAVGEWAKAFAAGQPEHEQIVAAVRLLLFAASEHLGSEAEWYLIAIQNYAKDFLSELNAEEKAQLAEGYRKKYPAGRRLPLQNEIYRLLSGGKKKSFWKCHINQK
;
A
#
# COMPACT_ATOMS: atom_id res chain seq x y z
N MET A 1 14.71 5.61 5.77
CA MET A 1 13.32 5.64 6.28
C MET A 1 12.74 7.05 6.33
N GLU A 2 13.45 8.05 6.86
CA GLU A 2 12.97 9.45 6.93
C GLU A 2 12.48 10.02 5.60
N GLN A 3 13.15 9.70 4.49
CA GLN A 3 12.75 10.19 3.17
C GLN A 3 11.38 9.66 2.70
N LEU A 4 11.06 8.38 2.94
CA LEU A 4 9.74 7.84 2.60
C LEU A 4 8.64 8.49 3.43
N GLN A 5 8.88 8.64 4.74
CA GLN A 5 7.94 9.31 5.63
C GLN A 5 7.69 10.75 5.18
N LYS A 6 8.75 11.49 4.85
CA LYS A 6 8.65 12.85 4.31
C LYS A 6 7.81 12.93 3.04
N LEU A 7 8.01 12.01 2.08
CA LEU A 7 7.19 11.98 0.85
C LEU A 7 5.70 11.77 1.15
N ILE A 8 5.38 10.88 2.11
CA ILE A 8 4.02 10.63 2.56
C ILE A 8 3.43 11.87 3.23
N ASP A 9 4.17 12.48 4.16
CA ASP A 9 3.72 13.65 4.93
C ASP A 9 3.46 14.85 4.02
N GLU A 10 4.38 15.14 3.09
CA GLU A 10 4.23 16.23 2.11
C GLU A 10 3.01 16.01 1.20
N TYR A 11 2.78 14.77 0.77
CA TYR A 11 1.62 14.43 -0.04
C TYR A 11 0.31 14.61 0.73
N VAL A 12 0.25 14.08 1.96
CA VAL A 12 -0.92 14.22 2.85
C VAL A 12 -1.19 15.70 3.12
N GLN A 13 -0.17 16.48 3.49
CA GLN A 13 -0.30 17.91 3.74
C GLN A 13 -0.86 18.64 2.52
N TRP A 14 -0.33 18.37 1.33
CA TRP A 14 -0.84 18.97 0.09
C TRP A 14 -2.32 18.63 -0.16
N THR A 15 -2.75 17.38 0.10
CA THR A 15 -4.18 17.03 -0.04
C THR A 15 -5.07 17.78 0.96
N GLN A 16 -4.61 17.93 2.21
CA GLN A 16 -5.34 18.66 3.26
C GLN A 16 -5.46 20.15 2.95
N GLU A 17 -4.37 20.80 2.52
CA GLU A 17 -4.36 22.22 2.15
C GLU A 17 -5.35 22.53 1.03
N ASN A 18 -5.42 21.67 0.01
CA ASN A 18 -6.36 21.84 -1.09
C ASN A 18 -7.81 21.62 -0.65
N ARG A 19 -8.08 20.62 0.20
CA ARG A 19 -9.40 20.42 0.80
C ARG A 19 -9.83 21.65 1.60
N MET A 20 -8.95 22.19 2.45
CA MET A 20 -9.22 23.39 3.25
C MET A 20 -9.46 24.63 2.38
N ALA A 21 -8.79 24.71 1.23
CA ALA A 21 -9.01 25.76 0.23
C ALA A 21 -10.28 25.54 -0.63
N GLY A 22 -11.09 24.51 -0.35
CA GLY A 22 -12.28 24.17 -1.15
C GLY A 22 -11.98 23.68 -2.56
N LYS A 23 -10.71 23.35 -2.86
CA LYS A 23 -10.28 22.87 -4.17
C LYS A 23 -10.60 21.38 -4.28
N LYS A 24 -11.34 21.01 -5.33
CA LYS A 24 -11.55 19.60 -5.66
C LYS A 24 -10.27 19.06 -6.30
N ILE A 25 -9.64 18.11 -5.62
CA ILE A 25 -8.54 17.33 -6.19
C ILE A 25 -9.15 16.08 -6.83
N ALA A 26 -8.94 15.90 -8.12
CA ALA A 26 -9.45 14.74 -8.83
C ALA A 26 -8.59 13.51 -8.57
N ILE A 27 -9.23 12.43 -8.12
CA ILE A 27 -8.60 11.13 -7.86
C ILE A 27 -8.94 10.23 -9.04
N TYR A 28 -7.94 9.90 -9.87
CA TYR A 28 -8.12 9.09 -11.07
C TYR A 28 -7.65 7.65 -10.85
N LEU A 29 -8.60 6.70 -10.92
CA LEU A 29 -8.36 5.26 -10.91
C LEU A 29 -8.72 4.65 -12.28
N GLY A 30 -8.01 5.07 -13.33
CA GLY A 30 -7.96 4.30 -14.58
C GLY A 30 -8.73 4.79 -15.82
N LEU A 31 -9.01 6.09 -15.99
CA LEU A 31 -9.45 6.64 -17.29
C LEU A 31 -8.87 8.06 -17.48
N GLN A 32 -8.29 8.30 -18.65
CA GLN A 32 -7.58 9.53 -19.04
C GLN A 32 -8.44 10.78 -18.90
N VAL A 33 -8.18 11.64 -17.91
CA VAL A 33 -8.35 13.11 -17.95
C VAL A 33 -7.36 13.73 -16.97
N GLU A 34 -6.62 14.75 -17.44
CA GLU A 34 -5.62 15.60 -16.76
C GLU A 34 -5.24 15.22 -15.32
N GLN A 35 -4.04 14.62 -15.22
CA GLN A 35 -3.31 14.38 -13.98
C GLN A 35 -3.32 15.66 -13.14
N SER A 36 -3.70 15.60 -11.86
CA SER A 36 -3.03 16.50 -10.93
C SER A 36 -1.57 16.05 -10.91
N PRO A 37 -0.60 16.81 -11.45
CA PRO A 37 0.77 16.34 -11.61
C PRO A 37 1.39 15.89 -10.28
N LYS A 38 0.86 16.42 -9.17
CA LYS A 38 1.23 16.07 -7.79
C LYS A 38 0.92 14.62 -7.41
N HIS A 39 -0.16 14.02 -7.90
CA HIS A 39 -0.48 12.61 -7.62
C HIS A 39 0.51 11.66 -8.29
N ALA A 40 0.74 11.88 -9.59
CA ALA A 40 1.70 11.10 -10.37
C ALA A 40 3.12 11.29 -9.81
N ALA A 41 3.53 12.54 -9.57
CA ALA A 41 4.83 12.84 -8.98
C ALA A 41 5.04 12.18 -7.60
N PHE A 42 4.01 12.15 -6.75
CA PHE A 42 4.10 11.42 -5.47
C PHE A 42 4.32 9.92 -5.69
N TYR A 43 3.50 9.29 -6.53
CA TYR A 43 3.61 7.85 -6.81
C TYR A 43 4.97 7.48 -7.44
N GLU A 44 5.46 8.30 -8.37
CA GLU A 44 6.77 8.14 -8.99
C GLU A 44 7.90 8.37 -7.99
N ALA A 45 7.83 9.41 -7.15
CA ALA A 45 8.85 9.68 -6.15
C ALA A 45 8.99 8.54 -5.12
N VAL A 46 7.87 7.92 -4.71
CA VAL A 46 7.91 6.73 -3.85
C VAL A 46 8.51 5.53 -4.59
N GLY A 47 8.26 5.39 -5.89
CA GLY A 47 8.87 4.36 -6.72
C GLY A 47 10.38 4.53 -6.89
N GLU A 48 10.84 5.75 -7.16
CA GLU A 48 12.27 6.07 -7.23
C GLU A 48 12.94 5.89 -5.87
N TRP A 49 12.27 6.27 -4.78
CA TRP A 49 12.74 5.97 -3.43
C TRP A 49 12.86 4.45 -3.21
N ALA A 50 11.88 3.65 -3.63
CA ALA A 50 11.92 2.19 -3.44
C ALA A 50 13.08 1.55 -4.22
N LYS A 51 13.34 2.00 -5.45
CA LYS A 51 14.49 1.56 -6.27
C LYS A 51 15.81 1.91 -5.59
N ALA A 52 15.97 3.16 -5.14
CA ALA A 52 17.18 3.61 -4.47
C ALA A 52 17.39 2.88 -3.13
N PHE A 53 16.31 2.66 -2.38
CA PHE A 53 16.31 1.90 -1.13
C PHE A 53 16.78 0.46 -1.38
N ALA A 54 16.25 -0.23 -2.38
CA ALA A 54 16.68 -1.58 -2.75
C ALA A 54 18.15 -1.63 -3.19
N ALA A 55 18.58 -0.68 -4.02
CA ALA A 55 19.97 -0.59 -4.50
C ALA A 55 20.98 -0.31 -3.37
N GLY A 56 20.54 0.35 -2.30
CA GLY A 56 21.34 0.66 -1.11
C GLY A 56 21.60 -0.54 -0.20
N GLN A 57 21.12 -1.74 -0.52
CA GLN A 57 21.27 -2.97 0.28
C GLN A 57 20.90 -2.75 1.76
N PRO A 58 19.64 -2.40 2.03
CA PRO A 58 19.21 -2.01 3.37
C PRO A 58 19.25 -3.21 4.31
N GLU A 59 19.51 -2.94 5.58
CA GLU A 59 19.46 -3.96 6.62
C GLU A 59 18.05 -4.53 6.76
N HIS A 60 17.94 -5.79 7.20
CA HIS A 60 16.66 -6.50 7.29
C HIS A 60 15.60 -5.72 8.10
N GLU A 61 15.98 -5.13 9.22
CA GLU A 61 15.09 -4.30 10.04
C GLU A 61 14.54 -3.08 9.28
N GLN A 62 15.36 -2.49 8.40
CA GLN A 62 14.95 -1.36 7.57
C GLN A 62 13.94 -1.81 6.50
N ILE A 63 14.12 -3.01 5.94
CA ILE A 63 13.17 -3.62 4.99
C ILE A 63 11.82 -3.84 5.67
N VAL A 64 11.81 -4.43 6.86
CA VAL A 64 10.57 -4.64 7.64
C VAL A 64 9.87 -3.31 7.95
N ALA A 65 10.64 -2.29 8.35
CA ALA A 65 10.11 -0.95 8.61
C ALA A 65 9.52 -0.30 7.34
N ALA A 66 10.21 -0.40 6.20
CA ALA A 66 9.76 0.09 4.90
C ALA A 66 8.45 -0.58 4.47
N VAL A 67 8.38 -1.92 4.52
CA VAL A 67 7.17 -2.68 4.20
C VAL A 67 6.02 -2.24 5.09
N ARG A 68 6.24 -2.14 6.40
CA ARG A 68 5.19 -1.69 7.34
C ARG A 68 4.70 -0.29 6.98
N LEU A 69 5.59 0.66 6.70
CA LEU A 69 5.19 2.01 6.34
C LEU A 69 4.37 2.05 5.04
N LEU A 70 4.85 1.39 3.99
CA LEU A 70 4.16 1.31 2.70
C LEU A 70 2.77 0.68 2.82
N LEU A 71 2.62 -0.40 3.62
CA LEU A 71 1.35 -1.12 3.76
C LEU A 71 0.30 -0.37 4.60
N PHE A 72 0.73 0.39 5.61
CA PHE A 72 -0.17 0.94 6.62
C PHE A 72 -0.37 2.46 6.58
N ALA A 73 0.40 3.20 5.77
CA ALA A 73 0.25 4.66 5.65
C ALA A 73 -1.20 5.08 5.32
N ALA A 74 -1.86 4.39 4.38
CA ALA A 74 -3.25 4.68 4.03
C ALA A 74 -4.23 4.51 5.20
N SER A 75 -3.93 3.63 6.16
CA SER A 75 -4.84 3.29 7.26
C SER A 75 -5.02 4.41 8.27
N GLU A 76 -4.10 5.38 8.31
CA GLU A 76 -4.19 6.59 9.13
C GLU A 76 -4.95 7.72 8.42
N HIS A 77 -5.32 7.52 7.15
CA HIS A 77 -5.91 8.52 6.27
C HIS A 77 -7.16 8.01 5.54
N LEU A 78 -7.84 6.99 6.08
CA LEU A 78 -9.06 6.43 5.50
C LEU A 78 -10.16 7.50 5.38
N GLY A 79 -10.79 7.58 4.22
CA GLY A 79 -11.81 8.58 3.89
C GLY A 79 -11.26 9.95 3.51
N SER A 80 -9.94 10.13 3.44
CA SER A 80 -9.32 11.37 2.96
C SER A 80 -9.01 11.32 1.45
N GLU A 81 -8.75 12.48 0.87
CA GLU A 81 -8.32 12.62 -0.52
C GLU A 81 -6.94 11.96 -0.78
N ALA A 82 -6.15 11.71 0.27
CA ALA A 82 -4.88 11.01 0.16
C ALA A 82 -5.02 9.49 0.05
N GLU A 83 -6.13 8.91 0.55
CA GLU A 83 -6.30 7.48 0.76
C GLU A 83 -5.90 6.65 -0.46
N TRP A 84 -6.39 7.01 -1.65
CA TRP A 84 -6.24 6.20 -2.86
C TRP A 84 -4.80 6.06 -3.32
N TYR A 85 -4.03 7.14 -3.31
CA TYR A 85 -2.61 7.08 -3.69
C TYR A 85 -1.75 6.50 -2.58
N LEU A 86 -2.15 6.64 -1.31
CA LEU A 86 -1.53 5.89 -0.21
C LEU A 86 -1.81 4.38 -0.31
N ILE A 87 -2.95 3.96 -0.86
CA ILE A 87 -3.19 2.55 -1.19
C ILE A 87 -2.34 2.15 -2.42
N ALA A 88 -2.20 3.01 -3.42
CA ALA A 88 -1.42 2.70 -4.62
C ALA A 88 0.05 2.38 -4.30
N ILE A 89 0.70 3.14 -3.40
CA ILE A 89 2.10 2.90 -3.02
C ILE A 89 2.31 1.56 -2.30
N GLN A 90 1.26 0.90 -1.81
CA GLN A 90 1.36 -0.45 -1.26
C GLN A 90 1.89 -1.44 -2.30
N ASN A 91 1.72 -1.16 -3.61
CA ASN A 91 2.29 -1.96 -4.69
C ASN A 91 3.81 -2.08 -4.57
N TYR A 92 4.52 -1.02 -4.16
CA TYR A 92 5.97 -1.06 -3.98
C TYR A 92 6.43 -1.94 -2.82
N ALA A 93 5.53 -2.26 -1.87
CA ALA A 93 5.88 -3.19 -0.79
C ALA A 93 6.10 -4.62 -1.31
N LYS A 94 5.48 -4.99 -2.44
CA LYS A 94 5.53 -6.35 -3.01
C LYS A 94 6.95 -6.81 -3.30
N ASP A 95 7.80 -5.90 -3.75
CA ASP A 95 9.19 -6.19 -4.11
C ASP A 95 10.05 -6.57 -2.90
N PHE A 96 9.62 -6.19 -1.70
CA PHE A 96 10.32 -6.48 -0.44
C PHE A 96 9.70 -7.65 0.33
N LEU A 97 8.49 -8.09 -0.04
CA LEU A 97 7.82 -9.15 0.70
C LEU A 97 8.58 -10.48 0.65
N SER A 98 9.41 -10.76 -0.36
CA SER A 98 10.23 -11.98 -0.40
C SER A 98 11.22 -12.05 0.75
N GLU A 99 11.76 -10.90 1.17
CA GLU A 99 12.83 -10.78 2.17
C GLU A 99 12.32 -11.05 3.60
N LEU A 100 11.02 -10.91 3.83
CA LEU A 100 10.43 -11.13 5.15
C LEU A 100 10.32 -12.62 5.49
N ASN A 101 10.63 -12.96 6.74
CA ASN A 101 10.44 -14.30 7.25
C ASN A 101 8.95 -14.62 7.51
N ALA A 102 8.66 -15.88 7.85
CA ALA A 102 7.28 -16.33 8.04
C ALA A 102 6.57 -15.65 9.22
N GLU A 103 7.30 -15.36 10.29
CA GLU A 103 6.76 -14.70 11.49
C GLU A 103 6.38 -13.24 11.19
N GLU A 104 7.28 -12.50 10.55
CA GLU A 104 7.04 -11.11 10.13
C GLU A 104 5.84 -11.01 9.19
N LYS A 105 5.77 -11.90 8.20
CA LYS A 105 4.63 -12.01 7.29
C LYS A 105 3.32 -12.29 8.02
N ALA A 106 3.33 -13.20 9.01
CA ALA A 106 2.15 -13.52 9.80
C ALA A 106 1.70 -12.32 10.66
N GLN A 107 2.64 -11.62 11.30
CA GLN A 107 2.35 -10.41 12.09
C GLN A 107 1.76 -9.29 11.21
N LEU A 108 2.36 -9.05 10.04
CA LEU A 108 1.85 -8.09 9.07
C LEU A 108 0.49 -8.52 8.53
N ALA A 109 0.28 -9.80 8.21
CA ALA A 109 -1.01 -10.30 7.74
C ALA A 109 -2.13 -10.04 8.75
N GLU A 110 -1.86 -10.28 10.04
CA GLU A 110 -2.83 -10.03 11.11
C GLU A 110 -3.16 -8.55 11.24
N GLY A 111 -2.14 -7.67 11.25
CA GLY A 111 -2.35 -6.22 11.24
C GLY A 111 -3.12 -5.75 10.01
N TYR A 112 -2.76 -6.28 8.84
CA TYR A 112 -3.35 -5.92 7.55
C TYR A 112 -4.82 -6.36 7.48
N ARG A 113 -5.17 -7.52 8.05
CA ARG A 113 -6.55 -7.98 8.15
C ARG A 113 -7.43 -7.07 9.00
N LYS A 114 -6.90 -6.54 10.10
CA LYS A 114 -7.61 -5.63 10.99
C LYS A 114 -7.88 -4.29 10.33
N LYS A 115 -6.85 -3.69 9.70
CA LYS A 115 -6.96 -2.38 9.06
C LYS A 115 -7.75 -2.43 7.74
N TYR A 116 -7.60 -3.51 6.97
CA TYR A 116 -8.28 -3.71 5.69
C TYR A 116 -9.11 -5.00 5.73
N PRO A 117 -10.40 -4.95 6.10
CA PRO A 117 -11.26 -6.13 6.18
C PRO A 117 -11.62 -6.66 4.79
N ALA A 118 -11.79 -7.99 4.67
CA ALA A 118 -11.90 -8.69 3.39
C ALA A 118 -12.96 -8.12 2.43
N GLY A 119 -14.14 -7.72 2.93
CA GLY A 119 -15.22 -7.16 2.11
C GLY A 119 -14.96 -5.73 1.59
N ARG A 120 -13.88 -5.08 2.02
CA ARG A 120 -13.50 -3.72 1.61
C ARG A 120 -12.16 -3.66 0.87
N ARG A 121 -11.46 -4.79 0.74
CA ARG A 121 -10.14 -4.82 0.09
C ARG A 121 -10.26 -4.60 -1.40
N LEU A 122 -9.46 -3.67 -1.91
CA LEU A 122 -9.22 -3.54 -3.34
C LEU A 122 -8.46 -4.77 -3.89
N PRO A 123 -8.45 -5.00 -5.21
CA PRO A 123 -7.71 -6.11 -5.82
C PRO A 123 -6.22 -6.16 -5.39
N LEU A 124 -5.55 -5.01 -5.36
CA LEU A 124 -4.16 -4.89 -4.87
C LEU A 124 -4.03 -5.37 -3.42
N GLN A 125 -4.95 -4.97 -2.55
CA GLN A 125 -4.93 -5.32 -1.13
C GLN A 125 -5.23 -6.81 -0.89
N ASN A 126 -6.08 -7.41 -1.72
CA ASN A 126 -6.29 -8.86 -1.73
C ASN A 126 -5.02 -9.62 -2.15
N GLU A 127 -4.31 -9.12 -3.16
CA GLU A 127 -3.03 -9.68 -3.58
C GLU A 127 -1.98 -9.59 -2.47
N ILE A 128 -1.80 -8.42 -1.86
CA ILE A 128 -0.88 -8.20 -0.75
C ILE A 128 -1.21 -9.12 0.42
N TYR A 129 -2.48 -9.18 0.84
CA TYR A 129 -2.89 -10.04 1.94
C TYR A 129 -2.59 -11.51 1.66
N ARG A 130 -2.75 -11.96 0.41
CA ARG A 130 -2.40 -13.33 0.00
C ARG A 130 -0.89 -13.58 0.08
N LEU A 131 -0.06 -12.62 -0.33
CA LEU A 131 1.40 -12.70 -0.21
C LEU A 131 1.85 -12.76 1.25
N LEU A 132 1.22 -11.98 2.14
CA LEU A 132 1.51 -11.98 3.58
C LEU A 132 1.03 -13.27 4.28
N SER A 133 -0.16 -13.76 3.95
CA SER A 133 -0.74 -14.94 4.60
C SER A 133 -0.22 -16.29 4.07
N GLY A 134 0.74 -16.28 3.15
CA GLY A 134 1.24 -17.50 2.49
C GLY A 134 0.17 -18.24 1.69
N GLY A 135 -0.84 -17.51 1.19
CA GLY A 135 -2.05 -18.09 0.63
C GLY A 135 -1.79 -18.94 -0.60
N LYS A 136 -1.75 -20.27 -0.43
CA LYS A 136 -2.06 -21.23 -1.50
C LYS A 136 -3.46 -20.88 -2.02
N LYS A 137 -3.64 -20.78 -3.35
CA LYS A 137 -4.98 -20.74 -3.97
C LYS A 137 -5.82 -21.83 -3.30
N LYS A 138 -6.87 -21.48 -2.54
CA LYS A 138 -7.94 -22.44 -2.32
C LYS A 138 -8.48 -22.75 -3.71
N SER A 139 -8.26 -23.98 -4.18
CA SER A 139 -8.87 -24.41 -5.44
C SER A 139 -10.38 -24.21 -5.28
N PHE A 140 -10.96 -23.51 -6.24
CA PHE A 140 -12.40 -23.26 -6.33
C PHE A 140 -13.22 -24.54 -6.11
N TRP A 141 -12.65 -25.69 -6.48
CA TRP A 141 -13.19 -27.05 -6.33
C TRP A 141 -13.37 -27.57 -4.89
N LYS A 142 -12.70 -27.01 -3.86
CA LYS A 142 -12.84 -27.51 -2.48
C LYS A 142 -14.10 -27.02 -1.75
N CYS A 143 -14.84 -26.05 -2.29
CA CYS A 143 -16.07 -25.55 -1.65
C CYS A 143 -17.33 -26.36 -2.02
N HIS A 144 -17.31 -27.17 -3.07
CA HIS A 144 -18.52 -27.86 -3.56
C HIS A 144 -18.63 -29.35 -3.15
N ILE A 145 -17.69 -29.91 -2.40
CA ILE A 145 -17.67 -31.36 -2.10
C ILE A 145 -18.32 -31.71 -0.74
N ASN A 146 -18.59 -30.73 0.13
CA ASN A 146 -19.23 -30.97 1.43
C ASN A 146 -20.72 -30.56 1.49
N GLN A 147 -21.47 -30.80 0.41
CA GLN A 147 -22.93 -30.93 0.48
C GLN A 147 -23.30 -32.37 0.16
N LYS A 148 -23.24 -33.22 1.18
CA LYS A 148 -23.95 -34.49 1.24
C LYS A 148 -24.79 -34.51 2.50
#